data_AF-A0A3B0U0C4-F1
#
_entry.id   AF-A0A3B0U0C4-F1
#
_cell.length_a   1.000
_cell.length_b   1.000
_cell.length_c   1.000
_cell.angle_alpha   90.00
_cell.angle_beta   90.00
_cell.angle_gamma   90.00
#
_symmetry.space_group_name_H-M   'P 1'
#
loop_
_entity.id
_entity.type
_entity.pdbx_description
1 polymer ?
#
loop_
_entity_poly.entity_id
_entity_poly.type
_entity_poly.pdbx_seq_one_letter_code
_entity_poly.pdbx_strand_id
1 'polypeptide(L)'
;MEYGLSSILEMLSYLAQILGIPVAILVYRRESRRQQEDRLYGTYDALDDKYIELQQLCLEHPTLDVGDSALENPKPLSELEEKQAEALLLIRISIYERAYLMYRRHNSNVKNTQWPGWEKGTIEWAARKNFRKIWDMYHNYFDEDFSKYYQEKFLEADEKRSRTI
;
A
#
# COMPACT_ATOMS: atom_id res chain seq x y z
N MET A 1 -59.50 34.24 8.38
CA MET A 1 -58.40 33.36 8.85
C MET A 1 -57.61 32.73 7.70
N GLU A 2 -58.11 32.68 6.46
CA GLU A 2 -57.39 32.10 5.31
C GLU A 2 -56.13 32.86 4.89
N TYR A 3 -56.14 34.20 4.96
CA TYR A 3 -54.99 35.03 4.54
C TYR A 3 -53.72 34.82 5.39
N GLY A 4 -53.86 34.51 6.68
CA GLY A 4 -52.72 34.28 7.56
C GLY A 4 -52.00 32.96 7.29
N LEU A 5 -52.75 31.93 6.86
CA LEU A 5 -52.18 30.62 6.56
C LEU A 5 -51.35 30.64 5.28
N SER A 6 -51.82 31.33 4.23
CA SER A 6 -51.08 31.48 2.96
C SER A 6 -49.74 32.18 3.16
N SER A 7 -49.71 33.28 3.92
CA SER A 7 -48.47 34.02 4.17
C SER A 7 -47.46 33.22 5.01
N ILE A 8 -47.93 32.42 5.97
CA ILE A 8 -47.06 31.51 6.73
C ILE A 8 -46.47 30.44 5.80
N LEU A 9 -47.28 29.87 4.90
CA LEU A 9 -46.83 28.88 3.92
C LEU A 9 -45.82 29.45 2.91
N GLU A 10 -46.05 30.68 2.42
CA GLU A 10 -45.12 31.39 1.56
C GLU A 10 -43.77 31.62 2.25
N MET A 11 -43.79 32.13 3.49
CA MET A 11 -42.56 32.35 4.26
C MET A 11 -41.78 31.05 4.52
N LEU A 12 -42.49 29.95 4.80
CA LEU A 12 -41.89 28.63 4.96
C LEU A 12 -41.26 28.11 3.66
N SER A 13 -41.90 28.35 2.51
CA SER A 13 -41.37 27.95 1.21
C SER A 13 -40.07 28.69 0.84
N TYR A 14 -40.00 30.00 1.13
CA TYR A 14 -38.79 30.78 0.93
C TYR A 14 -37.67 30.35 1.89
N LEU A 15 -38.00 30.09 3.16
CA LEU A 15 -37.04 29.54 4.13
C LEU A 15 -36.50 28.18 3.68
N ALA A 16 -37.37 27.29 3.19
CA ALA A 16 -36.97 25.98 2.68
C ALA A 16 -36.02 26.08 1.47
N GLN A 17 -36.25 27.04 0.55
CA GLN A 17 -35.36 27.27 -0.59
C GLN A 17 -33.99 27.82 -0.17
N ILE A 18 -33.97 28.80 0.75
CA ILE A 18 -32.73 29.41 1.25
C ILE A 18 -31.90 28.39 2.03
N LEU A 19 -32.54 27.50 2.80
CA LEU A 19 -31.86 26.48 3.59
C LEU A 19 -31.52 25.22 2.79
N GLY A 20 -32.29 24.91 1.75
CA GLY A 20 -32.14 23.68 0.96
C GLY A 20 -30.77 23.57 0.30
N ILE A 21 -30.29 24.65 -0.33
CA ILE A 21 -29.00 24.64 -1.04
C ILE A 21 -27.81 24.51 -0.05
N PRO A 22 -27.70 25.31 1.02
CA PRO A 22 -26.63 25.16 2.01
C PRO A 22 -26.63 23.79 2.69
N VAL A 23 -27.81 23.25 3.04
CA VAL A 23 -27.92 21.91 3.64
C VAL A 23 -27.47 20.84 2.65
N ALA A 24 -27.91 20.93 1.38
CA ALA A 24 -27.47 20.00 0.33
C ALA A 24 -25.95 20.04 0.12
N ILE A 25 -25.34 21.23 0.11
CA ILE A 25 -23.88 21.40 0.03
C ILE A 25 -23.18 20.77 1.24
N LEU A 26 -23.70 20.98 2.46
CA LEU A 26 -23.14 20.40 3.68
C LEU A 26 -23.20 18.87 3.67
N VAL A 27 -24.36 18.31 3.32
CA VAL A 27 -24.55 16.86 3.20
C VAL A 27 -23.63 16.29 2.13
N TYR A 28 -23.56 16.92 0.95
CA TYR A 28 -22.66 16.51 -0.13
C TYR A 28 -21.19 16.53 0.31
N ARG A 29 -20.75 17.59 1.01
CA ARG A 29 -19.36 17.66 1.51
C ARG A 29 -19.07 16.61 2.56
N ARG A 30 -20.03 16.30 3.46
CA ARG A 30 -19.88 15.24 4.46
C ARG A 30 -19.81 13.87 3.81
N GLU A 31 -20.70 13.61 2.87
CA GLU A 31 -20.76 12.34 2.14
C GLU A 31 -19.53 12.13 1.26
N SER A 32 -19.10 13.16 0.53
CA SER A 32 -17.89 13.11 -0.28
C SER A 32 -16.63 12.87 0.56
N ARG A 33 -16.56 13.42 1.78
CA ARG A 33 -15.48 13.12 2.73
C ARG A 33 -15.52 11.66 3.20
N ARG A 34 -16.69 11.16 3.61
CA ARG A 34 -16.85 9.76 4.03
C ARG A 34 -16.50 8.79 2.91
N GLN A 35 -16.98 9.03 1.70
CA GLN A 35 -16.65 8.20 0.53
C GLN A 35 -15.16 8.23 0.20
N GLN A 36 -14.47 9.35 0.44
CA GLN A 36 -13.01 9.41 0.27
C GLN A 36 -12.31 8.58 1.36
N GLU A 37 -12.74 8.67 2.61
CA GLU A 37 -12.22 7.86 3.72
C GLU A 37 -12.46 6.36 3.45
N ASP A 38 -13.68 5.95 3.11
CA ASP A 38 -14.03 4.56 2.84
C ASP A 38 -13.26 3.96 1.66
N ARG A 39 -13.03 4.74 0.59
CA ARG A 39 -12.17 4.31 -0.53
C ARG A 39 -10.72 4.09 -0.11
N LEU A 40 -10.20 4.96 0.77
CA LEU A 40 -8.85 4.80 1.31
C LEU A 40 -8.79 3.53 2.18
N TYR A 41 -9.75 3.33 3.09
CA TYR A 41 -9.84 2.14 3.95
C TYR A 41 -9.96 0.83 3.16
N GLY A 42 -10.84 0.74 2.16
CA GLY A 42 -10.99 -0.49 1.37
C GLY A 42 -9.75 -0.85 0.53
N THR A 43 -8.92 0.13 0.19
CA THR A 43 -7.65 -0.15 -0.52
C THR A 43 -6.55 -0.62 0.44
N TYR A 44 -6.59 -0.20 1.71
CA TYR A 44 -5.64 -0.66 2.73
C TYR A 44 -5.86 -2.14 3.07
N ASP A 45 -7.11 -2.53 3.28
CA ASP A 45 -7.51 -3.91 3.61
C ASP A 45 -6.99 -4.91 2.57
N ALA A 46 -7.13 -4.57 1.29
CA ALA A 46 -6.68 -5.42 0.18
C ALA A 46 -5.15 -5.62 0.12
N LEU A 47 -4.34 -4.69 0.63
CA LEU A 47 -2.88 -4.84 0.66
C LEU A 47 -2.45 -5.71 1.85
N ASP A 48 -3.08 -5.50 3.00
CA ASP A 48 -2.84 -6.30 4.21
C ASP A 48 -3.23 -7.77 3.99
N ASP A 49 -4.37 -8.02 3.34
CA ASP A 49 -4.80 -9.37 2.94
C ASP A 49 -3.74 -10.08 2.09
N LYS A 50 -3.16 -9.37 1.10
CA LYS A 50 -2.11 -9.93 0.23
C LYS A 50 -0.82 -10.20 0.98
N TYR A 51 -0.49 -9.39 1.97
CA TYR A 51 0.63 -9.65 2.85
C TYR A 51 0.38 -10.89 3.73
N ILE A 52 -0.81 -11.04 4.30
CA ILE A 52 -1.19 -12.23 5.09
C ILE A 52 -1.11 -13.50 4.22
N GLU A 53 -1.62 -13.47 2.99
CA GLU A 53 -1.51 -14.58 2.03
C GLU A 53 -0.04 -14.94 1.76
N LEU A 54 0.84 -13.96 1.56
CA LEU A 54 2.27 -14.20 1.40
C LEU A 54 2.87 -14.87 2.65
N GLN A 55 2.53 -14.40 3.86
CA GLN A 55 3.05 -15.00 5.10
C GLN A 55 2.57 -16.44 5.27
N GLN A 56 1.31 -16.74 4.91
CA GLN A 56 0.79 -18.11 4.91
C GLN A 56 1.58 -19.01 3.96
N LEU A 57 1.89 -18.53 2.74
CA LEU A 57 2.75 -19.27 1.81
C LEU A 57 4.18 -19.45 2.34
N CYS A 58 4.73 -18.44 3.02
CA CYS A 58 6.05 -18.57 3.66
C CYS A 58 6.05 -19.60 4.80
N LEU A 59 4.93 -19.77 5.52
CA LEU A 59 4.78 -20.79 6.56
C LEU A 59 4.75 -22.21 5.97
N GLU A 60 4.24 -22.37 4.75
CA GLU A 60 4.26 -23.65 4.02
C GLU A 60 5.66 -23.98 3.49
N HIS A 61 6.51 -22.96 3.27
CA HIS A 61 7.84 -23.07 2.69
C HIS A 61 8.95 -22.45 3.56
N PRO A 62 9.11 -22.87 4.84
CA PRO A 62 9.98 -22.19 5.80
C PRO A 62 11.48 -22.32 5.48
N THR A 63 11.88 -23.29 4.66
CA THR A 63 13.28 -23.56 4.31
C THR A 63 13.82 -22.69 3.18
N LEU A 64 12.96 -21.95 2.47
CA LEU A 64 13.33 -21.24 1.24
C LEU A 64 13.98 -19.86 1.45
N ASP A 65 14.19 -19.43 2.70
CA ASP A 65 14.67 -18.08 3.05
C ASP A 65 13.82 -16.94 2.45
N VAL A 66 12.52 -17.18 2.34
CA VAL A 66 11.52 -16.26 1.79
C VAL A 66 10.69 -15.57 2.86
N GLY A 67 10.84 -15.92 4.14
CA GLY A 67 10.18 -15.20 5.24
C GLY A 67 10.85 -13.87 5.57
N ASP A 68 10.16 -12.99 6.30
CA ASP A 68 10.68 -11.66 6.67
C ASP A 68 11.92 -11.72 7.58
N SER A 69 12.08 -12.81 8.33
CA SER A 69 13.33 -13.13 9.03
C SER A 69 14.25 -13.96 8.13
N ALA A 70 15.52 -13.55 8.01
CA ALA A 70 16.49 -14.26 7.18
C ALA A 70 16.94 -15.54 7.89
N LEU A 71 17.12 -16.61 7.13
CA LEU A 71 17.76 -17.81 7.66
C LEU A 71 19.24 -17.53 7.91
N GLU A 72 19.73 -17.87 9.11
CA GLU A 72 21.15 -17.73 9.45
C GLU A 72 22.02 -18.62 8.56
N ASN A 73 21.54 -19.82 8.25
CA ASN A 73 22.26 -20.84 7.49
C ASN A 73 21.34 -21.46 6.43
N PRO A 74 21.07 -20.75 5.31
CA PRO A 74 20.23 -21.28 4.24
C PRO A 74 20.93 -22.47 3.57
N LYS A 75 20.19 -23.56 3.37
CA LYS A 75 20.69 -24.75 2.66
C LYS A 75 20.59 -24.52 1.14
N PRO A 76 21.43 -25.19 0.33
CA PRO A 76 21.23 -25.23 -1.11
C PRO A 76 19.84 -25.76 -1.44
N LEU A 77 19.14 -25.06 -2.33
CA LEU A 77 17.80 -25.43 -2.78
C LEU A 77 17.90 -26.38 -3.97
N SER A 78 16.96 -27.33 -4.06
CA SER A 78 16.71 -28.09 -5.29
C SER A 78 16.12 -27.19 -6.38
N GLU A 79 16.15 -27.63 -7.64
CA GLU A 79 15.58 -26.87 -8.76
C GLU A 79 14.11 -26.50 -8.55
N LEU A 80 13.32 -27.41 -7.98
CA LEU A 80 11.92 -27.16 -7.63
C LEU A 80 11.79 -26.10 -6.54
N GLU A 81 12.60 -26.18 -5.49
CA GLU A 81 12.61 -25.21 -4.40
C GLU A 81 13.11 -23.83 -4.86
N GLU A 82 14.07 -23.77 -5.80
CA GLU A 82 14.48 -22.51 -6.43
C GLU A 82 13.30 -21.86 -7.16
N LYS A 83 12.50 -22.65 -7.89
CA LYS A 83 11.31 -22.15 -8.59
C LYS A 83 10.21 -21.70 -7.64
N GLN A 84 10.02 -22.38 -6.51
CA GLN A 84 9.10 -21.94 -5.47
C GLN A 84 9.58 -20.64 -4.81
N ALA A 85 10.86 -20.53 -4.48
CA ALA A 85 11.45 -19.33 -3.90
C ALA A 85 11.34 -18.13 -4.84
N GLU A 86 11.60 -18.34 -6.14
CA GLU A 86 11.42 -17.35 -7.20
C GLU A 86 9.99 -16.82 -7.22
N ALA A 87 8.99 -17.70 -7.26
CA ALA A 87 7.58 -17.30 -7.27
C ALA A 87 7.19 -16.48 -6.03
N LEU A 88 7.60 -16.91 -4.84
CA LEU A 88 7.29 -16.22 -3.58
C LEU A 88 7.97 -14.85 -3.50
N LEU A 89 9.21 -14.72 -3.98
CA LEU A 89 9.90 -13.44 -4.03
C LEU A 89 9.27 -12.50 -5.06
N LEU A 90 8.79 -13.01 -6.20
CA LEU A 90 8.05 -12.20 -7.18
C LEU A 90 6.70 -11.71 -6.62
N ILE A 91 5.97 -12.56 -5.89
CA ILE A 91 4.75 -12.16 -5.17
C ILE A 91 5.08 -11.03 -4.19
N ARG A 92 6.15 -11.18 -3.40
CA ARG A 92 6.61 -10.11 -2.50
C ARG A 92 6.89 -8.82 -3.26
N ILE A 93 7.69 -8.86 -4.33
CA ILE A 93 8.01 -7.65 -5.10
C ILE A 93 6.73 -6.96 -5.61
N SER A 94 5.75 -7.73 -6.08
CA SER A 94 4.45 -7.18 -6.51
C SER A 94 3.68 -6.50 -5.38
N ILE A 95 3.73 -7.02 -4.15
CA ILE A 95 3.13 -6.37 -2.98
C ILE A 95 3.85 -5.05 -2.67
N TYR A 96 5.18 -5.03 -2.71
CA TYR A 96 5.96 -3.80 -2.51
C TYR A 96 5.70 -2.75 -3.60
N GLU A 97 5.51 -3.17 -4.85
CA GLU A 97 5.10 -2.29 -5.94
C GLU A 97 3.73 -1.68 -5.65
N ARG A 98 2.74 -2.48 -5.25
CA ARG A 98 1.40 -1.96 -4.88
C ARG A 98 1.49 -0.98 -3.72
N ALA A 99 2.29 -1.27 -2.70
CA ALA A 99 2.54 -0.35 -1.59
C ALA A 99 3.19 0.97 -2.09
N TYR A 100 4.16 0.88 -2.99
CA TYR A 100 4.80 2.05 -3.60
C TYR A 100 3.81 2.92 -4.36
N LEU A 101 3.02 2.31 -5.24
CA LEU A 101 1.99 2.98 -6.01
C LEU A 101 0.93 3.61 -5.11
N MET A 102 0.55 2.93 -4.04
CA MET A 102 -0.46 3.39 -3.10
C MET A 102 0.02 4.54 -2.21
N TYR A 103 1.18 4.40 -1.57
CA TYR A 103 1.62 5.35 -0.55
C TYR A 103 2.57 6.40 -1.09
N ARG A 104 3.50 6.03 -1.98
CA ARG A 104 4.52 6.98 -2.43
C ARG A 104 3.95 7.98 -3.44
N ARG A 105 3.11 7.52 -4.39
CA ARG A 105 2.49 8.38 -5.42
C ARG A 105 1.35 9.27 -4.88
N HIS A 106 0.65 8.86 -3.82
CA HIS A 106 -0.47 9.64 -3.27
C HIS A 106 -0.06 10.49 -2.05
N ASN A 107 -0.38 11.80 -2.07
CA ASN A 107 -0.23 12.66 -0.90
C ASN A 107 -1.43 12.46 0.04
N SER A 108 -1.24 11.65 1.08
CA SER A 108 -2.21 11.46 2.17
C SER A 108 -1.53 11.51 3.53
N ASN A 109 -2.25 11.85 4.59
CA ASN A 109 -1.71 11.77 5.96
C ASN A 109 -1.31 10.33 6.32
N VAL A 110 -1.96 9.33 5.73
CA VAL A 110 -1.67 7.91 5.95
C VAL A 110 -0.31 7.51 5.39
N LYS A 111 0.13 8.11 4.28
CA LYS A 111 1.50 7.93 3.74
C LYS A 111 2.54 8.19 4.83
N ASN A 112 2.41 9.31 5.56
CA ASN A 112 3.41 9.72 6.56
C ASN A 112 3.54 8.73 7.72
N THR A 113 2.49 7.95 7.99
CA THR A 113 2.48 6.96 9.07
C THR A 113 2.86 5.55 8.62
N GLN A 114 2.48 5.15 7.40
CA GLN A 114 2.64 3.76 6.93
C GLN A 114 3.88 3.56 6.05
N TRP A 115 4.21 4.53 5.20
CA TRP A 115 5.33 4.43 4.27
C TRP A 115 6.69 4.13 4.93
N PRO A 116 7.03 4.71 6.11
CA PRO A 116 8.31 4.40 6.75
C PRO A 116 8.52 2.90 7.05
N GLY A 117 7.44 2.16 7.35
CA GLY A 117 7.51 0.71 7.57
C GLY A 117 7.85 -0.05 6.28
N TRP A 118 7.18 0.29 5.18
CA TRP A 118 7.47 -0.26 3.86
C TRP A 118 8.89 0.06 3.39
N GLU A 119 9.36 1.29 3.62
CA GLU A 119 10.72 1.70 3.26
C GLU A 119 11.78 0.91 4.06
N LYS A 120 11.55 0.70 5.36
CA LYS A 120 12.43 -0.14 6.18
C LYS A 120 12.51 -1.57 5.64
N GLY A 121 11.37 -2.20 5.39
CA GLY A 121 11.33 -3.55 4.82
C GLY A 121 11.97 -3.63 3.43
N THR A 122 11.80 -2.58 2.61
CA THR A 122 12.45 -2.48 1.29
C THR A 122 13.96 -2.54 1.42
N ILE A 123 14.55 -1.77 2.35
CA ILE A 123 16.00 -1.74 2.58
C ILE A 123 16.50 -3.09 3.13
N GLU A 124 15.75 -3.71 4.05
CA GLU A 124 16.10 -5.01 4.62
C GLU A 124 16.11 -6.11 3.53
N TRP A 125 15.09 -6.15 2.67
CA TRP A 125 15.04 -7.08 1.53
C TRP A 125 16.08 -6.75 0.47
N ALA A 126 16.34 -5.46 0.24
CA ALA A 126 17.41 -5.02 -0.65
C ALA A 126 18.78 -5.52 -0.18
N ALA A 127 19.00 -5.75 1.11
CA ALA A 127 20.26 -6.31 1.60
C ALA A 127 20.44 -7.82 1.32
N ARG A 128 19.37 -8.54 0.95
CA ARG A 128 19.41 -10.00 0.80
C ARG A 128 19.86 -10.45 -0.60
N LYS A 129 20.72 -11.47 -0.63
CA LYS A 129 21.30 -12.02 -1.87
C LYS A 129 20.25 -12.72 -2.75
N ASN A 130 19.37 -13.51 -2.16
CA ASN A 130 18.31 -14.21 -2.89
C ASN A 130 17.35 -13.22 -3.57
N PHE A 131 16.97 -12.16 -2.86
CA PHE A 131 16.14 -11.10 -3.40
C PHE A 131 16.83 -10.35 -4.56
N ARG A 132 18.10 -9.96 -4.41
CA ARG A 132 18.88 -9.33 -5.50
C ARG A 132 18.96 -10.21 -6.75
N LYS A 133 19.20 -11.51 -6.59
CA LYS A 133 19.21 -12.47 -7.70
C LYS A 133 17.89 -12.43 -8.50
N ILE A 134 16.75 -12.44 -7.80
CA ILE A 134 15.43 -12.34 -8.46
C ILE A 134 15.23 -10.95 -9.09
N TRP A 135 15.60 -9.89 -8.38
CA TRP A 135 15.49 -8.52 -8.89
C TRP A 135 16.26 -8.31 -10.20
N ASP A 136 17.51 -8.75 -10.27
CA ASP A 136 18.36 -8.60 -11.45
C ASP A 136 17.73 -9.26 -12.69
N MET A 137 17.01 -10.37 -12.51
CA MET A 137 16.33 -11.08 -13.60
C MET A 137 15.01 -10.41 -14.02
N TYR A 138 14.25 -9.85 -13.07
CA TYR A 138 12.83 -9.54 -13.29
C TYR A 138 12.43 -8.07 -13.08
N HIS A 139 13.33 -7.19 -12.66
CA HIS A 139 13.00 -5.77 -12.37
C HIS A 139 12.31 -5.03 -13.54
N ASN A 140 12.60 -5.42 -14.78
CA ASN A 140 12.01 -4.83 -15.97
C ASN A 140 10.53 -5.18 -16.19
N TYR A 141 9.95 -6.06 -15.37
CA TYR A 141 8.52 -6.41 -15.44
C TYR A 141 7.65 -5.48 -14.59
N PHE A 142 8.27 -4.68 -13.72
CA PHE A 142 7.59 -3.78 -12.78
C PHE A 142 7.61 -2.34 -13.29
N ASP A 143 6.79 -1.49 -12.68
CA ASP A 143 6.69 -0.05 -12.95
C ASP A 143 8.06 0.63 -12.92
N GLU A 144 8.34 1.47 -13.92
CA GLU A 144 9.66 2.07 -14.13
C GLU A 144 10.11 2.94 -12.94
N ASP A 145 9.19 3.68 -12.32
CA ASP A 145 9.51 4.52 -11.16
C ASP A 145 9.77 3.66 -9.92
N PHE A 146 9.01 2.58 -9.75
CA PHE A 146 9.23 1.61 -8.69
C PHE A 146 10.60 0.93 -8.85
N SER A 147 10.96 0.54 -10.06
CA SER A 147 12.25 -0.08 -10.34
C SER A 147 13.43 0.86 -10.08
N LYS A 148 13.32 2.14 -10.47
CA LYS A 148 14.30 3.18 -10.12
C LYS A 148 14.41 3.36 -8.59
N TYR A 149 13.28 3.41 -7.90
CA TYR A 149 13.26 3.53 -6.44
C TYR A 149 14.00 2.37 -5.76
N TYR A 150 13.72 1.13 -6.16
CA TYR A 150 14.38 -0.03 -5.57
C TYR A 150 15.89 -0.03 -5.87
N GLN A 151 16.28 0.43 -7.07
CA GLN A 151 17.69 0.60 -7.42
C GLN A 151 18.42 1.55 -6.46
N GLU A 152 17.79 2.68 -6.10
CA GLU A 152 18.32 3.59 -5.09
C GLU A 152 18.46 2.89 -3.71
N LYS A 153 17.50 2.03 -3.35
CA LYS A 153 17.52 1.30 -2.07
C LYS A 153 18.57 0.20 -2.00
N PHE A 154 18.93 -0.43 -3.12
CA PHE A 154 20.07 -1.33 -3.16
C PHE A 154 21.38 -0.63 -2.83
N LEU A 155 21.60 0.57 -3.38
CA LEU A 155 22.76 1.39 -3.07
C LEU A 155 22.78 1.81 -1.59
N GLU A 156 21.63 2.24 -1.05
CA GLU A 156 21.49 2.59 0.37
C GLU A 156 21.82 1.40 1.30
N ALA A 157 21.37 0.19 0.95
CA ALA A 157 21.67 -1.02 1.70
C ALA A 157 23.18 -1.37 1.66
N ASP A 158 23.83 -1.18 0.52
CA ASP A 158 25.27 -1.44 0.34
C ASP A 158 26.12 -0.43 1.14
N GLU A 159 25.73 0.84 1.18
CA GLU A 159 26.37 1.85 2.02
C GLU A 159 26.27 1.52 3.51
N LYS A 160 25.08 1.14 3.99
CA LYS A 160 24.87 0.78 5.41
C LYS A 160 25.69 -0.43 5.82
N ARG A 161 25.79 -1.43 4.93
CA ARG A 161 26.63 -2.61 5.15
C ARG A 161 28.11 -2.23 5.26
N SER A 162 28.58 -1.31 4.41
CA SER A 162 29.98 -0.86 4.38
C SER A 162 30.39 -0.02 5.60
N ARG A 163 29.43 0.60 6.31
CA ARG A 163 29.69 1.37 7.54
C ARG A 163 29.65 0.54 8.83
N THR A 164 29.15 -0.69 8.75
CA THR A 164 28.97 -1.60 9.90
C THR A 164 30.10 -2.62 10.02
N ILE A 165 30.95 -2.73 8.98
CA ILE A 165 32.16 -3.55 8.91
C ILE A 165 33.37 -2.64 9.16
#